data_AF-A0A369FM08-F1
#
_entry.id   AF-A0A369FM08-F1
#
_cell.length_a   1.000
_cell.length_b   1.000
_cell.length_c   1.000
_cell.angle_alpha   90.00
_cell.angle_beta   90.00
_cell.angle_gamma   90.00
#
_symmetry.space_group_name_H-M   'P 1'
#
loop_
_entity.id
_entity.type
_entity.pdbx_description
1 polymer ?
#
loop_
_entity_poly.entity_id
_entity_poly.type
_entity_poly.pdbx_seq_one_letter_code
_entity_poly.pdbx_strand_id
1 'polypeptide(L)' 'MTTFSHSSTTPSVSATTASGNNQSQLVATPVPDEQRISFWPQHFGLIPQWVTLE' A
#
# COMPACT_ATOMS: atom_id res chain seq x y z
N MET A 1 -41.50 10.95 -3.12
CA MET A 1 -40.14 11.45 -2.86
C MET A 1 -39.29 10.27 -2.41
N THR A 2 -38.47 9.72 -3.29
CA THR A 2 -37.57 8.59 -2.98
C THR A 2 -36.25 9.15 -2.45
N THR A 3 -36.00 8.96 -1.16
CA THR A 3 -34.73 9.31 -0.52
C THR A 3 -33.72 8.20 -0.79
N PHE A 4 -32.75 8.45 -1.68
CA PHE A 4 -31.57 7.60 -1.80
C PHE A 4 -30.64 7.88 -0.63
N SER A 5 -30.54 6.94 0.30
CA SER A 5 -29.59 7.01 1.41
C SER A 5 -28.23 6.53 0.90
N HIS A 6 -27.30 7.46 0.69
CA HIS A 6 -25.92 7.14 0.33
C HIS A 6 -25.16 6.74 1.59
N SER A 7 -24.97 5.44 1.80
CA SER A 7 -24.02 4.93 2.78
C SER A 7 -22.60 5.13 2.25
N SER A 8 -21.98 6.25 2.59
CA SER A 8 -20.54 6.46 2.39
C SER A 8 -19.77 5.58 3.38
N THR A 9 -19.44 4.36 2.96
CA THR A 9 -18.53 3.47 3.68
C THR A 9 -17.10 3.98 3.48
N THR A 10 -16.61 4.80 4.40
CA THR A 10 -15.19 5.12 4.53
C THR A 10 -14.43 3.86 4.95
N PRO A 11 -13.49 3.33 4.15
CA PRO A 11 -12.63 2.25 4.60
C PRO A 11 -11.67 2.82 5.66
N SER A 12 -11.90 2.47 6.93
CA SER A 12 -10.98 2.78 8.02
C SER A 12 -9.75 1.88 7.88
N VAL A 13 -8.63 2.44 7.44
CA VAL A 13 -7.35 1.74 7.38
C VAL A 13 -6.78 1.64 8.79
N SER A 14 -6.86 0.44 9.37
CA SER A 14 -6.19 0.15 10.65
C SER A 14 -4.71 -0.08 10.39
N ALA A 15 -3.87 0.88 10.75
CA ALA A 15 -2.42 0.71 10.73
C ALA A 15 -1.99 -0.01 12.02
N THR A 16 -1.60 -1.28 11.91
CA THR A 16 -1.00 -2.03 13.02
C THR A 16 0.41 -1.50 13.25
N THR A 17 0.60 -0.70 14.30
CA THR A 17 1.93 -0.29 14.74
C THR A 17 2.64 -1.51 15.36
N ALA A 18 3.65 -2.05 14.69
CA ALA A 18 4.51 -3.08 15.25
C ALA A 18 5.27 -2.51 16.45
N SER A 19 4.83 -2.87 17.66
CA SER A 19 5.52 -2.52 18.91
C SER A 19 6.78 -3.37 19.03
N GLY A 20 7.88 -2.87 18.47
CA GLY A 20 9.21 -3.45 18.59
C GLY A 20 10.19 -2.32 18.89
N ASN A 21 10.50 -2.13 20.17
CA ASN A 21 11.49 -1.21 20.72
C ASN A 21 12.95 -1.56 20.37
N ASN A 22 13.18 -2.34 19.32
CA ASN A 22 14.48 -2.54 18.71
C ASN A 22 14.53 -1.57 17.55
N GLN A 23 15.40 -0.55 17.60
CA GLN A 23 15.62 0.34 16.45
C GLN A 23 16.11 -0.51 15.27
N SER A 24 15.18 -1.05 14.48
CA SER A 24 15.51 -1.80 13.28
C SER A 24 16.26 -0.84 12.38
N GLN A 25 17.51 -1.15 12.11
CA GLN A 25 18.31 -0.38 11.16
C GLN A 25 17.67 -0.54 9.79
N LEU A 26 16.91 0.47 9.36
CA LEU A 26 16.30 0.50 8.04
C LEU A 26 17.39 0.83 7.04
N VAL A 27 17.61 -0.09 6.10
CA VAL A 27 18.52 0.10 4.97
C VAL A 27 17.69 0.04 3.69
N ALA A 28 17.83 1.08 2.86
CA ALA A 28 17.21 1.11 1.54
C ALA A 28 18.23 0.65 0.49
N THR A 29 17.86 -0.34 -0.33
CA THR A 29 18.68 -0.83 -1.44
C THR A 29 18.04 -0.38 -2.75
N PRO A 30 18.78 0.30 -3.65
CA PRO A 30 18.25 0.67 -4.96
C PRO A 30 17.98 -0.59 -5.80
N VAL A 31 16.87 -0.58 -6.53
CA VAL A 31 16.51 -1.65 -7.46
C VAL A 31 17.18 -1.37 -8.82
N PRO A 32 17.92 -2.31 -9.41
CA PRO A 32 18.47 -2.17 -10.76
C PRO A 32 17.37 -1.92 -11.81
N ASP A 33 17.68 -1.13 -12.84
CA ASP A 33 16.69 -0.75 -13.86
C ASP A 33 16.07 -1.96 -14.58
N GLU A 34 16.87 -3.02 -14.81
CA GLU A 34 16.40 -4.29 -15.39
C GLU A 34 15.30 -4.96 -14.55
N GLN A 35 15.25 -4.69 -13.24
CA GLN A 35 14.29 -5.27 -12.30
C GLN A 35 13.12 -4.34 -11.97
N ARG A 36 13.19 -3.05 -12.29
CA ARG A 36 12.11 -2.08 -11.98
C ARG A 36 10.75 -2.47 -12.57
N ILE A 37 10.74 -3.12 -13.74
CA ILE A 37 9.49 -3.55 -14.40
C ILE A 37 8.73 -4.60 -13.58
N SER A 38 9.45 -5.47 -12.87
CA SER A 38 8.86 -6.53 -12.04
C SER A 38 8.64 -6.08 -10.59
N PHE A 39 9.34 -5.03 -10.14
CA PHE A 39 9.28 -4.55 -8.76
C PHE A 39 7.85 -4.23 -8.31
N TRP A 40 7.12 -3.42 -9.08
CA TRP A 40 5.78 -3.00 -8.71
C TRP A 40 4.77 -4.16 -8.57
N PRO A 41 4.59 -5.05 -9.56
CA PRO A 41 3.69 -6.19 -9.40
C PRO A 41 4.15 -7.16 -8.31
N GLN A 42 5.46 -7.29 -8.05
CA GLN A 42 6.00 -8.17 -7.01
C GLN A 42 5.70 -7.67 -5.59
N HIS A 43 5.81 -6.36 -5.36
CA HIS A 43 5.65 -5.77 -4.03
C HIS A 43 4.23 -5.26 -3.76
N PHE A 44 3.52 -4.80 -4.80
CA PHE A 44 2.23 -4.13 -4.69
C PHE A 44 1.13 -4.78 -5.53
N GLY A 45 1.37 -5.89 -6.24
CA GLY A 45 0.40 -6.52 -7.14
C GLY A 45 -0.91 -6.97 -6.48
N LEU A 46 -0.93 -7.13 -5.15
CA LEU A 46 -2.12 -7.44 -4.37
C LEU A 46 -3.01 -6.22 -4.09
N ILE A 47 -2.50 -5.00 -4.31
CA ILE A 47 -3.24 -3.76 -4.14
C ILE A 47 -3.93 -3.42 -5.47
N PRO A 48 -5.27 -3.39 -5.53
CA PRO A 48 -5.97 -2.91 -6.72
C PRO A 48 -5.48 -1.50 -7.08
N GLN A 49 -5.25 -1.26 -8.37
CA GLN A 49 -4.74 0.03 -8.88
C GLN A 49 -3.30 0.36 -8.46
N TRP A 50 -2.47 -0.61 -8.08
CA TRP A 50 -1.06 -0.36 -7.72
C TRP A 50 -0.27 0.46 -8.76
N VAL A 51 -0.66 0.41 -10.04
CA VAL A 51 -0.06 1.19 -11.14
C VAL A 51 -0.17 2.71 -10.91
N THR A 52 -1.15 3.17 -10.12
CA THR A 52 -1.32 4.60 -9.81
C THR A 52 -0.44 5.08 -8.65
N LEU A 53 0.40 4.21 -8.09
CA LEU A 53 1.37 4.57 -7.03
C LEU A 53 2.73 5.00 -7.59
N GLU A 54 2.93 4.90 -8.92
CA GLU A 54 4.10 5.42 -9.62
C GLU A 54 4.12 6.95 -9.69
#